data_AF-A0A314ZHN4-F1
#
_entry.id   AF-A0A314ZHN4-F1
#
_cell.length_a   1.000
_cell.length_b   1.000
_cell.length_c   1.000
_cell.angle_alpha   90.00
_cell.angle_beta   90.00
_cell.angle_gamma   90.00
#
_symmetry.space_group_name_H-M   'P 1'
#
loop_
_entity.id
_entity.type
_entity.pdbx_description
1 polymer ?
#
loop_
_entity_poly.entity_id
_entity_poly.type
_entity_poly.pdbx_seq_one_letter_code
_entity_poly.pdbx_strand_id
1 'polypeptide(L)' 'MEALQPGSPSAAQSVVEEELVQCYCCRLTEECTPEYIAMVKEQHQGRWICGLCAEAIKDENSRSHKALATRRR' A
#
# COMPACT_ATOMS: atom_id res chain seq x y z
N MET A 1 -34.76 -11.71 -39.57
CA MET A 1 -33.31 -11.77 -39.27
C MET A 1 -32.85 -10.33 -39.30
N GLU A 2 -32.30 -9.73 -38.27
CA GLU A 2 -31.52 -10.21 -37.14
C GLU A 2 -31.80 -9.33 -35.92
N ALA A 3 -31.73 -9.95 -34.75
CA ALA A 3 -31.85 -9.32 -33.45
C ALA A 3 -30.50 -8.74 -33.02
N LEU A 4 -30.48 -7.55 -32.40
CA LEU A 4 -29.54 -7.16 -31.35
C LEU A 4 -29.85 -5.71 -30.90
N GLN A 5 -29.98 -5.30 -29.65
CA GLN A 5 -30.25 -5.85 -28.31
C GLN A 5 -30.38 -4.58 -27.42
N PRO A 6 -31.22 -4.55 -26.38
CA PRO A 6 -31.20 -3.50 -25.36
C PRO A 6 -30.10 -3.81 -24.32
N GLY A 7 -29.27 -2.83 -23.97
CA GLY A 7 -28.19 -3.01 -23.00
C GLY A 7 -27.89 -1.74 -22.19
N SER A 8 -28.56 -1.61 -21.05
CA SER A 8 -28.09 -0.84 -19.87
C SER A 8 -26.79 -1.47 -19.31
N PRO A 9 -26.01 -0.82 -18.41
CA PRO A 9 -26.39 0.32 -17.57
C PRO A 9 -25.48 1.55 -17.70
N SER A 10 -26.07 2.69 -17.38
CA SER A 10 -25.40 3.87 -16.83
C SER A 10 -24.40 3.41 -15.76
N ALA A 11 -23.11 3.34 -16.11
CA ALA A 11 -22.06 3.03 -15.16
C ALA A 11 -22.00 4.19 -14.16
N ALA A 12 -22.70 4.04 -13.03
CA ALA A 12 -22.29 4.64 -11.78
C ALA A 12 -20.87 4.12 -11.54
N GLN A 13 -19.88 4.85 -12.04
CA GLN A 13 -18.49 4.59 -11.78
C GLN A 13 -18.33 4.83 -10.28
N SER A 14 -18.31 3.75 -9.52
CA SER A 14 -17.69 3.76 -8.21
C SER A 14 -16.24 4.11 -8.46
N VAL A 15 -15.92 5.40 -8.49
CA VAL A 15 -14.56 5.92 -8.62
C VAL A 15 -13.87 5.55 -7.32
N VAL A 16 -13.40 4.31 -7.22
CA VAL A 16 -12.30 4.00 -6.33
C VAL A 16 -11.12 4.67 -7.01
N GLU A 17 -10.80 5.88 -6.56
CA GLU A 17 -9.67 6.63 -7.07
C GLU A 17 -8.44 5.86 -6.61
N GLU A 18 -7.80 5.14 -7.51
CA GLU A 18 -6.64 4.30 -7.24
C GLU A 18 -5.43 4.87 -7.98
N GLU A 19 -4.37 5.16 -7.23
CA GLU A 19 -3.14 5.80 -7.70
C GLU A 19 -1.97 4.80 -7.67
N LEU A 20 -1.12 4.86 -8.69
CA LEU A 20 0.10 4.06 -8.76
C LEU A 20 1.20 4.70 -7.92
N VAL A 21 1.63 3.99 -6.88
CA VAL A 21 2.68 4.46 -5.97
C VAL A 21 3.87 3.52 -5.94
N GLN A 22 5.07 4.08 -5.86
CA GLN A 22 6.30 3.30 -5.79
C GLN A 22 6.80 3.21 -4.35
N CYS A 23 6.98 1.97 -3.86
CA CYS A 23 7.57 1.71 -2.55
C CYS A 23 9.00 2.25 -2.48
N TYR A 24 9.29 3.03 -1.44
CA TYR A 24 10.63 3.59 -1.23
C TYR A 24 11.71 2.50 -1.00
N CYS A 25 11.34 1.37 -0.37
CA CYS A 25 12.28 0.30 -0.02
C CYS A 25 12.62 -0.62 -1.20
N CYS A 26 11.61 -1.20 -1.84
CA CYS A 26 11.81 -2.23 -2.88
C CYS A 26 11.57 -1.73 -4.31
N ARG A 27 11.18 -0.46 -4.48
CA ARG A 27 10.81 0.15 -5.78
C ARG A 27 9.65 -0.56 -6.51
N LEU A 28 8.90 -1.40 -5.80
CA LEU A 28 7.68 -2.00 -6.33
C LEU A 28 6.62 -0.93 -6.52
N THR A 29 6.02 -0.88 -7.70
CA THR A 29 4.86 -0.04 -7.98
C THR A 29 3.58 -0.83 -7.71
N GLU A 30 2.68 -0.28 -6.92
CA GLU A 30 1.40 -0.90 -6.54
C GLU A 30 0.27 0.13 -6.71
N GLU A 31 -0.91 -0.37 -7.08
CA GLU A 31 -2.14 0.42 -7.13
C GLU A 31 -2.75 0.50 -5.74
N CYS A 32 -2.96 1.72 -5.24
CA CYS A 32 -3.50 1.95 -3.91
C CYS A 32 -4.42 3.18 -3.89
N THR A 33 -5.36 3.19 -2.95
CA THR A 33 -6.22 4.36 -2.75
C THR A 33 -5.42 5.51 -2.11
N PRO A 34 -5.66 6.78 -2.50
CA PRO A 34 -4.93 7.93 -1.99
C PRO A 34 -5.10 8.10 -0.48
N GLU A 35 -6.25 7.69 0.07
CA GLU A 35 -6.49 7.64 1.51
C GLU A 35 -5.52 6.69 2.22
N TYR A 36 -5.32 5.49 1.69
CA TYR A 36 -4.38 4.52 2.25
C TYR A 36 -2.93 5.00 2.09
N ILE A 37 -2.61 5.59 0.94
CA ILE A 37 -1.29 6.19 0.66
C ILE A 37 -0.97 7.29 1.68
N ALA A 38 -1.92 8.19 1.95
CA ALA A 38 -1.77 9.26 2.92
C ALA A 38 -1.49 8.70 4.32
N MET A 39 -2.32 7.77 4.81
CA MET A 39 -2.15 7.17 6.14
C MET A 39 -0.78 6.50 6.31
N VAL A 40 -0.31 5.75 5.31
CA VAL A 40 1.01 5.09 5.37
C VAL A 40 2.13 6.13 5.33
N LYS A 41 2.02 7.15 4.46
CA LYS A 41 3.03 8.21 4.39
C LYS A 41 3.12 8.99 5.70
N GLU A 42 2.01 9.26 6.38
CA GLU A 42 2.03 9.91 7.70
C GLU A 42 2.81 9.10 8.74
N GLN A 43 2.70 7.78 8.73
CA GLN A 43 3.45 6.91 9.65
C GLN A 43 4.94 6.76 9.28
N HIS A 44 5.30 6.90 8.00
CA HIS A 44 6.63 6.64 7.48
C HIS A 44 7.36 7.90 6.97
N GLN A 45 7.27 9.02 7.70
CA GLN A 45 8.00 10.27 7.42
C GLN A 45 7.75 10.80 5.99
N GLY A 46 6.51 10.69 5.50
CA GLY A 46 6.10 11.08 4.16
C GLY A 46 6.46 10.08 3.06
N ARG A 47 7.03 8.92 3.39
CA ARG A 47 7.45 7.90 2.41
C ARG A 47 6.43 6.80 2.30
N TRP A 48 6.09 6.43 1.08
CA TRP A 48 5.26 5.26 0.84
C TRP A 48 6.09 3.98 0.96
N ILE A 49 5.56 3.01 1.70
CA ILE A 49 6.17 1.69 1.89
C ILE A 49 5.07 0.65 1.68
N CYS A 50 5.33 -0.35 0.82
CA CYS A 50 4.36 -1.43 0.60
C CYS A 50 4.16 -2.27 1.87
N GLY A 51 3.02 -2.96 1.98
CA GLY A 51 2.66 -3.74 3.18
C GLY A 51 3.73 -4.74 3.62
N LEU A 52 4.45 -5.36 2.67
CA LEU A 52 5.54 -6.29 2.96
C LEU A 52 6.75 -5.61 3.60
N CYS A 53 7.16 -4.45 3.07
CA CYS A 53 8.29 -3.71 3.63
C CYS A 53 7.92 -3.05 4.97
N ALA A 54 6.66 -2.61 5.14
CA ALA A 54 6.19 -2.05 6.41
C ALA A 54 6.28 -3.09 7.54
N GLU A 55 5.85 -4.33 7.29
CA GLU A 55 5.96 -5.42 8.26
C GLU A 55 7.42 -5.82 8.52
N ALA A 56 8.26 -5.84 7.48
CA ALA A 56 9.69 -6.15 7.63
C ALA A 56 10.42 -5.11 8.52
N ILE A 57 10.14 -3.81 8.32
CA ILE A 57 10.71 -2.73 9.15
C ILE A 57 10.23 -2.85 10.61
N LYS A 58 8.96 -3.19 10.81
CA LYS A 58 8.37 -3.38 12.14
C LYS A 58 9.00 -4.57 12.87
N ASP A 59 9.19 -5.69 12.18
CA ASP A 59 9.86 -6.87 12.74
C ASP A 59 11.33 -6.56 13.09
N GLU A 60 12.06 -5.89 12.20
CA GLU A 60 13.46 -5.49 12.45
C GLU A 60 13.59 -4.55 13.66
N ASN A 61 12.72 -3.57 13.81
CA ASN A 61 12.70 -2.68 14.97
C ASN A 61 12.44 -3.45 16.27
N SER A 62 11.52 -4.42 16.24
CA SER A 62 11.21 -5.28 17.39
C SER A 62 12.39 -6.21 17.76
N ARG A 63 13.07 -6.78 16.76
CA ARG A 63 14.24 -7.65 16.94
C ARG A 63 15.45 -6.87 17.45
N SER A 64 15.65 -5.66 16.94
CA SER A 64 16.74 -4.76 17.38
C SER A 64 16.64 -4.45 18.87
N HIS A 65 15.43 -4.25 19.38
CA HIS A 65 15.20 -4.02 20.80
C HIS A 65 15.60 -5.24 21.66
N LYS A 66 15.36 -6.46 21.16
CA LYS A 66 15.81 -7.71 21.78
C LYS A 66 17.32 -7.95 21.67
N ALA A 67 17.92 -7.60 20.53
CA ALA A 67 19.35 -7.76 20.29
C ALA A 67 20.21 -6.85 21.18
N LEU A 68 19.74 -5.64 21.47
CA LEU A 68 20.39 -4.72 22.40
C LEU A 68 20.27 -5.20 23.87
N ALA A 69 19.16 -5.85 24.23
CA ALA A 69 18.99 -6.43 25.56
C ALA A 69 19.96 -7.58 25.86
N THR A 70 20.39 -8.34 24.84
CA THR A 70 21.32 -9.48 24.99
C THR A 70 22.79 -9.14 24.76
N ARG A 71 23.12 -7.89 24.37
CA ARG A 71 24.50 -7.44 24.06
C ARG A 71 25.18 -6.68 25.22
N ARG A 72 24.78 -6.93 26.47
CA ARG A 72 25.63 -6.61 27.63
C ARG A 72 26.67 -7.73 27.77
N ARG A 73 27.81 -7.57 27.10
CA ARG A 73 29.06 -8.20 27.55
C ARG A 73 29.60 -7.45 28.75
#